data_AF-A0A2T4VIN5-F1
#
_entry.id   AF-A0A2T4VIN5-F1
#
_cell.length_a   1.000
_cell.length_b   1.000
_cell.length_c   1.000
_cell.angle_alpha   90.00
_cell.angle_beta   90.00
_cell.angle_gamma   90.00
#
_symmetry.space_group_name_H-M   'P 1'
#
loop_
_entity.id
_entity.type
_entity.pdbx_description
1 polymer ?
#
loop_
_entity_poly.entity_id
_entity_poly.type
_entity_poly.pdbx_seq_one_letter_code
_entity_poly.pdbx_strand_id
1 'polypeptide(L)'
;MNPMNRLFLSVATLGLAAGCATSSGASGTRVTANDLKGRWTSAVCESMPNPDGSKTYFKRHFDLQEKQWSLKFETFGDAGCTARLFTARFEGPYTLGKDSEKVAGATEGTFSFGRHYMTAHVQPVADWFQGAQCGTGSWKVGEEQETSATGCVFLRPVAACGLDHDVVKVEGNQLFFGQRPADNDMCTPDKRPTALTAVAVVRE
;
A
#
# COMPACT_ATOMS: atom_id res chain seq x y z
N MET A 1 46.15 22.75 76.11
CA MET A 1 47.48 22.45 75.55
C MET A 1 47.35 22.39 74.04
N ASN A 2 48.04 23.30 73.35
CA ASN A 2 48.17 23.41 71.88
C ASN A 2 48.91 22.17 71.30
N PRO A 3 49.00 21.93 69.95
CA PRO A 3 48.75 22.89 68.87
C PRO A 3 47.98 22.40 67.62
N MET A 4 47.47 23.42 66.91
CA MET A 4 47.34 23.60 65.46
C MET A 4 48.02 22.56 64.55
N ASN A 5 47.32 22.12 63.49
CA ASN A 5 47.93 22.08 62.16
C ASN A 5 46.92 22.02 60.99
N ARG A 6 47.12 22.97 60.07
CA ARG A 6 46.99 22.91 58.60
C ARG A 6 45.62 22.72 57.93
N LEU A 7 45.09 23.89 57.60
CA LEU A 7 44.38 24.27 56.38
C LEU A 7 44.91 23.55 55.12
N PHE A 8 44.02 22.88 54.38
CA PHE A 8 44.08 22.77 52.92
C PHE A 8 42.68 22.99 52.35
N LEU A 9 42.51 24.14 51.71
CA LEU A 9 41.37 24.47 50.86
C LEU A 9 41.44 23.59 49.60
N SER A 10 40.50 22.67 49.43
CA SER A 10 40.26 22.03 48.13
C SER A 10 39.01 22.65 47.51
N VAL A 11 39.24 23.59 46.60
CA VAL A 11 38.22 24.16 45.71
C VAL A 11 37.78 23.06 44.76
N ALA A 12 36.63 22.43 45.05
CA ALA A 12 35.96 21.54 44.10
C ALA A 12 35.15 22.41 43.14
N THR A 13 35.67 22.55 41.93
CA THR A 13 35.03 23.24 40.81
C THR A 13 33.70 22.58 40.45
N LEU A 14 32.63 23.38 40.47
CA LEU A 14 31.32 23.05 39.89
C LEU A 14 31.50 22.84 38.38
N GLY A 15 31.59 21.59 37.95
CA GLY A 15 31.43 21.21 36.56
C GLY A 15 29.95 21.20 36.19
N LEU A 16 29.44 22.29 35.62
CA LEU A 16 28.19 22.25 34.86
C LEU A 16 28.42 21.38 33.62
N ALA A 17 28.11 20.09 33.73
CA ALA A 17 27.89 19.26 32.56
C ALA A 17 26.59 19.73 31.90
N ALA A 18 26.71 20.67 30.96
CA ALA A 18 25.71 20.89 29.94
C ALA A 18 25.60 19.59 29.13
N GLY A 19 24.74 18.68 29.60
CA GLY A 19 24.33 17.52 28.84
C GLY A 19 23.62 18.05 27.61
N CYS A 20 24.34 18.12 26.49
CA CYS A 20 23.73 18.19 25.17
C CYS A 20 22.77 17.01 25.11
N ALA A 21 21.47 17.29 25.24
CA ALA A 21 20.44 16.36 24.85
C ALA A 21 20.71 16.10 23.37
N THR A 22 21.36 14.97 23.08
CA THR A 22 21.33 14.38 21.77
C THR A 22 19.87 14.04 21.56
N SER A 23 19.15 14.97 20.93
CA SER A 23 17.96 14.61 20.18
C SER A 23 18.44 13.57 19.19
N SER A 24 18.26 12.30 19.54
CA SER A 24 18.19 11.22 18.58
C SER A 24 17.07 11.60 17.65
N GLY A 25 17.40 12.38 16.62
CA GLY A 25 16.57 12.49 15.45
C GLY A 25 16.35 11.06 15.02
N ALA A 26 15.13 10.57 15.18
CA ALA A 26 14.71 9.36 14.51
C ALA A 26 14.98 9.62 13.04
N SER A 27 16.09 9.07 12.52
CA SER A 27 16.40 9.05 11.11
C SER A 27 15.16 8.50 10.43
N GLY A 28 14.49 9.36 9.66
CA GLY A 28 13.13 9.13 9.21
C GLY A 28 13.01 7.77 8.51
N THR A 29 12.12 6.95 9.03
CA THR A 29 11.61 5.69 8.46
C THR A 29 10.78 5.91 7.18
N ARG A 30 10.97 7.05 6.50
CA ARG A 30 10.13 7.45 5.38
C ARG A 30 10.53 6.67 4.13
N VAL A 31 9.57 5.95 3.58
CA VAL A 31 9.69 5.30 2.27
C VAL A 31 9.84 6.36 1.19
N THR A 32 10.85 6.18 0.33
CA THR A 32 11.09 7.02 -0.85
C THR A 32 10.70 6.29 -2.14
N ALA A 33 10.61 7.04 -3.24
CA ALA A 33 10.36 6.44 -4.56
C ALA A 33 11.46 5.45 -4.97
N ASN A 34 12.70 5.65 -4.53
CA ASN A 34 13.81 4.72 -4.78
C ASN A 34 13.62 3.40 -4.03
N ASP A 35 13.06 3.44 -2.82
CA ASP A 35 12.76 2.23 -2.05
C ASP A 35 11.63 1.42 -2.72
N LEU A 36 10.66 2.10 -3.31
CA LEU A 36 9.56 1.45 -4.04
C LEU A 36 9.93 0.95 -5.43
N LYS A 37 10.88 1.60 -6.11
CA LYS A 37 11.19 1.31 -7.52
C LYS A 37 11.48 -0.18 -7.74
N GLY A 38 10.76 -0.81 -8.67
CA GLY A 38 10.92 -2.22 -9.02
C GLY A 38 9.59 -2.96 -9.13
N ARG A 39 9.71 -4.27 -9.36
CA ARG A 39 8.58 -5.20 -9.45
C ARG A 39 8.36 -5.89 -8.11
N TRP A 40 7.11 -5.97 -7.70
CA TRP A 40 6.69 -6.59 -6.43
C TRP A 40 5.51 -7.51 -6.65
N THR A 41 5.61 -8.76 -6.21
CA THR A 41 4.58 -9.76 -6.44
C THR A 41 4.16 -10.43 -5.14
N SER A 42 2.87 -10.80 -5.01
CA SER A 42 2.40 -11.61 -3.88
C SER A 42 3.22 -12.89 -3.73
N ALA A 43 3.82 -13.10 -2.56
CA ALA A 43 4.60 -14.31 -2.27
C ALA A 43 3.73 -15.58 -2.18
N VAL A 44 2.44 -15.40 -1.91
CA VAL A 44 1.46 -16.47 -1.72
C VAL A 44 0.20 -16.19 -2.53
N CYS A 45 -0.69 -17.18 -2.65
CA CYS A 45 -2.07 -16.93 -3.04
C CYS A 45 -2.78 -16.23 -1.88
N GLU A 46 -3.08 -14.94 -2.04
CA GLU A 46 -3.75 -14.15 -1.02
C GLU A 46 -5.25 -14.48 -0.99
N SER A 47 -5.93 -14.16 0.12
CA SER A 47 -7.37 -14.31 0.21
C SER A 47 -8.00 -13.19 1.00
N MET A 48 -9.19 -12.76 0.60
CA MET A 48 -10.03 -11.85 1.35
C MET A 48 -11.43 -12.45 1.54
N PRO A 49 -12.06 -12.28 2.72
CA PRO A 49 -13.42 -12.75 2.95
C PRO A 49 -14.42 -11.89 2.17
N ASN A 50 -15.45 -12.54 1.63
CA ASN A 50 -16.61 -11.90 1.04
C ASN A 50 -17.79 -11.87 2.04
N PRO A 51 -18.78 -10.98 1.88
CA PRO A 51 -19.93 -10.88 2.80
C PRO A 51 -20.76 -12.17 2.94
N ASP A 52 -20.76 -13.02 1.92
CA ASP A 52 -21.48 -14.30 1.89
C ASP A 52 -20.71 -15.45 2.56
N GLY A 53 -19.54 -15.17 3.14
CA GLY A 53 -18.67 -16.16 3.78
C GLY A 53 -17.74 -16.90 2.82
N SER A 54 -17.86 -16.67 1.51
CA SER A 54 -16.88 -17.14 0.53
C SER A 54 -15.56 -16.34 0.64
N LYS A 55 -14.55 -16.76 -0.11
CA LYS A 55 -13.26 -16.05 -0.20
C LYS A 55 -12.96 -15.73 -1.65
N THR A 56 -12.45 -14.52 -1.87
CA THR A 56 -11.78 -14.16 -3.12
C THR A 56 -10.31 -14.48 -2.98
N TYR A 57 -9.76 -15.28 -3.90
CA TYR A 57 -8.34 -15.59 -3.96
C TYR A 57 -7.65 -14.74 -5.03
N PHE A 58 -6.46 -14.22 -4.74
CA PHE A 58 -5.83 -13.28 -5.65
C PHE A 58 -4.29 -13.22 -5.55
N LYS A 59 -3.68 -12.64 -6.58
CA LYS A 59 -2.29 -12.19 -6.59
C LYS A 59 -2.20 -10.76 -7.10
N ARG A 60 -1.29 -10.00 -6.50
CA ARG A 60 -0.94 -8.63 -6.84
C ARG A 60 0.43 -8.63 -7.48
N HIS A 61 0.56 -7.90 -8.58
CA HIS A 61 1.83 -7.67 -9.26
C HIS A 61 1.95 -6.18 -9.52
N PHE A 62 2.80 -5.52 -8.75
CA PHE A 62 3.10 -4.11 -8.89
C PHE A 62 4.35 -3.91 -9.75
N ASP A 63 4.32 -2.91 -10.61
CA ASP A 63 5.50 -2.28 -11.19
C ASP A 63 5.51 -0.83 -10.73
N LEU A 64 6.48 -0.47 -9.90
CA LEU A 64 6.65 0.85 -9.32
C LEU A 64 7.85 1.52 -9.96
N GLN A 65 7.61 2.67 -10.58
CA GLN A 65 8.64 3.55 -11.13
C GLN A 65 8.78 4.77 -10.23
N GLU A 66 9.57 5.77 -10.62
CA GLU A 66 9.80 6.96 -9.78
C GLU A 66 8.51 7.75 -9.50
N LYS A 67 7.60 7.85 -10.49
CA LYS A 67 6.38 8.65 -10.42
C LYS A 67 5.14 7.95 -10.97
N GLN A 68 5.28 6.70 -11.41
CA GLN A 68 4.24 5.90 -12.03
C GLN A 68 4.14 4.57 -11.32
N TRP A 69 2.92 4.06 -11.19
CA TRP A 69 2.66 2.73 -10.67
C TRP A 69 1.75 1.99 -11.65
N SER A 70 1.89 0.68 -11.65
CA SER A 70 0.86 -0.19 -12.18
C SER A 70 0.63 -1.37 -11.24
N LEU A 71 -0.59 -1.90 -11.26
CA LEU A 71 -0.97 -3.11 -10.56
C LEU A 71 -1.71 -4.01 -11.52
N LYS A 72 -1.26 -5.25 -11.66
CA LYS A 72 -2.05 -6.35 -12.18
C LYS A 72 -2.58 -7.17 -11.00
N PHE A 73 -3.89 -7.14 -10.79
CA PHE A 73 -4.62 -7.86 -9.77
C PHE A 73 -5.31 -9.06 -10.41
N GLU A 74 -4.78 -10.26 -10.19
CA GLU A 74 -5.31 -11.50 -10.74
C GLU A 74 -6.19 -12.19 -9.70
N THR A 75 -7.39 -12.61 -10.09
CA THR A 75 -8.30 -13.33 -9.21
C THR A 75 -8.48 -14.77 -9.63
N PHE A 76 -8.75 -15.62 -8.65
CA PHE A 76 -8.80 -17.06 -8.81
C PHE A 76 -9.97 -17.67 -8.03
N GLY A 77 -10.47 -18.80 -8.53
CA GLY A 77 -11.57 -19.56 -7.92
C GLY A 77 -11.11 -20.52 -6.81
N ASP A 78 -9.82 -20.66 -6.59
CA ASP A 78 -9.24 -21.64 -5.67
C ASP A 78 -8.07 -21.07 -4.85
N ALA A 79 -7.84 -21.66 -3.68
CA ALA A 79 -6.77 -21.26 -2.76
C ALA A 79 -5.34 -21.51 -3.28
N GLY A 80 -5.20 -22.28 -4.38
CA GLY A 80 -3.92 -22.50 -5.06
C GLY A 80 -3.60 -21.43 -6.10
N CYS A 81 -4.53 -20.52 -6.40
CA CYS A 81 -4.43 -19.56 -7.50
C CYS A 81 -4.17 -20.26 -8.85
N THR A 82 -4.96 -21.29 -9.18
CA THR A 82 -4.80 -22.09 -10.40
C THR A 82 -5.92 -21.87 -11.41
N ALA A 83 -7.15 -21.65 -10.94
CA ALA A 83 -8.34 -21.38 -11.73
C ALA A 83 -8.56 -19.87 -11.86
N ARG A 84 -7.87 -19.25 -12.82
CA ARG A 84 -7.94 -17.79 -13.05
C ARG A 84 -9.34 -17.37 -13.50
N LEU A 85 -9.91 -16.35 -12.86
CA LEU A 85 -11.27 -15.86 -13.11
C LEU A 85 -11.28 -14.55 -13.91
N PHE A 86 -10.63 -13.51 -13.39
CA PHE A 86 -10.39 -12.27 -14.11
C PHE A 86 -9.06 -11.63 -13.72
N THR A 87 -8.64 -10.65 -14.50
CA THR A 87 -7.55 -9.73 -14.16
C THR A 87 -8.09 -8.32 -14.19
N ALA A 88 -7.78 -7.55 -13.16
CA ALA A 88 -7.91 -6.10 -13.17
C ALA A 88 -6.51 -5.48 -13.29
N ARG A 89 -6.36 -4.49 -14.16
CA ARG A 89 -5.12 -3.75 -14.33
C ARG A 89 -5.35 -2.27 -14.06
N PHE A 90 -4.47 -1.70 -13.26
CA PHE A 90 -4.50 -0.29 -12.87
C PHE A 90 -3.17 0.33 -13.23
N GLU A 91 -3.19 1.57 -13.68
CA GLU A 91 -1.97 2.34 -13.92
C GLU A 91 -2.24 3.83 -13.71
N GLY A 92 -1.21 4.55 -13.26
CA GLY A 92 -1.25 5.99 -13.16
C GLY A 92 -0.09 6.57 -12.35
N PRO A 93 -0.11 7.88 -12.09
CA PRO A 93 0.91 8.50 -11.26
C PRO A 93 0.71 8.20 -9.78
N TYR A 94 1.77 8.27 -9.00
CA TYR A 94 1.67 8.29 -7.55
C TYR A 94 2.62 9.32 -6.93
N THR A 95 2.35 9.70 -5.69
CA THR A 95 3.23 10.52 -4.86
C THR A 95 3.35 9.92 -3.47
N LEU A 96 4.52 10.13 -2.84
CA LEU A 96 4.75 9.82 -1.43
C LEU A 96 4.83 11.12 -0.64
N GLY A 97 4.15 11.12 0.50
CA GLY A 97 4.01 12.27 1.38
C GLY A 97 4.81 12.09 2.67
N LYS A 98 4.18 12.47 3.78
CA LYS A 98 4.76 12.37 5.12
C LYS A 98 4.72 10.96 5.68
N ASP A 99 5.42 10.74 6.79
CA ASP A 99 5.22 9.54 7.59
C ASP A 99 3.78 9.52 8.11
N SER A 100 3.20 8.32 8.16
CA SER A 100 1.85 8.13 8.65
C SER A 100 1.81 8.38 10.16
N GLU A 101 0.90 9.25 10.58
CA GLU A 101 0.61 9.49 12.00
C GLU A 101 -0.18 8.33 12.61
N LYS A 102 -0.84 7.51 11.78
CA LYS A 102 -1.73 6.43 12.22
C LYS A 102 -1.06 5.04 12.17
N VAL A 103 -0.05 4.86 11.34
CA VAL A 103 0.61 3.57 11.11
C VAL A 103 2.12 3.73 11.27
N ALA A 104 2.65 3.24 12.39
CA ALA A 104 4.06 3.40 12.75
C ALA A 104 5.00 2.82 11.67
N GLY A 105 5.95 3.64 11.23
CA GLY A 105 6.95 3.28 10.23
C GLY A 105 6.42 3.18 8.80
N ALA A 106 5.17 3.57 8.54
CA ALA A 106 4.63 3.67 7.19
C ALA A 106 4.69 5.12 6.68
N THR A 107 4.64 5.29 5.36
CA THR A 107 4.60 6.58 4.67
C THR A 107 3.28 6.72 3.93
N GLU A 108 2.67 7.90 4.00
CA GLU A 108 1.46 8.21 3.25
C GLU A 108 1.74 8.27 1.74
N GLY A 109 0.90 7.63 0.95
CA GLY A 109 0.96 7.69 -0.52
C GLY A 109 -0.37 8.11 -1.13
N THR A 110 -0.32 8.72 -2.31
CA THR A 110 -1.51 8.95 -3.14
C THR A 110 -1.28 8.27 -4.48
N PHE A 111 -2.10 7.26 -4.79
CA PHE A 111 -1.99 6.43 -5.98
C PHE A 111 -3.15 6.75 -6.91
N SER A 112 -2.89 7.53 -7.95
CA SER A 112 -3.93 7.94 -8.89
C SER A 112 -4.18 6.86 -9.93
N PHE A 113 -5.45 6.65 -10.23
CA PHE A 113 -5.92 5.80 -11.30
C PHE A 113 -6.03 6.62 -12.59
N GLY A 114 -5.06 6.44 -13.49
CA GLY A 114 -5.14 6.96 -14.85
C GLY A 114 -6.06 6.11 -15.71
N ARG A 115 -5.84 4.79 -15.71
CA ARG A 115 -6.65 3.83 -16.48
C ARG A 115 -6.94 2.56 -15.68
N HIS A 116 -8.14 2.03 -15.87
CA HIS A 116 -8.58 0.72 -15.39
C HIS A 116 -8.83 -0.20 -16.57
N TYR A 117 -8.39 -1.44 -16.46
CA TYR A 117 -8.69 -2.46 -17.43
C TYR A 117 -9.15 -3.72 -16.74
N MET A 118 -10.02 -4.45 -17.40
CA MET A 118 -10.57 -5.72 -16.92
C MET A 118 -10.44 -6.76 -18.04
N THR A 119 -10.12 -8.00 -17.68
CA THR A 119 -10.08 -9.16 -18.57
C THR A 119 -10.79 -10.31 -17.90
N ALA A 120 -11.82 -10.87 -18.53
CA ALA A 120 -12.43 -12.12 -18.09
C ALA A 120 -11.66 -13.32 -18.65
N HIS A 121 -11.33 -14.32 -17.81
CA HIS A 121 -10.62 -15.54 -18.24
C HIS A 121 -11.53 -16.76 -18.42
N VAL A 122 -12.80 -16.63 -18.02
CA VAL A 122 -13.82 -17.68 -18.17
C VAL A 122 -15.16 -17.07 -18.58
N GLN A 123 -15.97 -17.83 -19.32
CA GLN A 123 -17.24 -17.32 -19.86
C GLN A 123 -18.21 -16.79 -18.80
N PRO A 124 -18.41 -17.45 -17.63
CA PRO A 124 -19.30 -16.92 -16.60
C PRO A 124 -18.91 -15.52 -16.10
N VAL A 125 -17.62 -15.20 -16.11
CA VAL A 125 -17.12 -13.88 -15.70
C VAL A 125 -17.31 -12.85 -16.81
N ALA A 126 -17.14 -13.24 -18.08
CA ALA A 126 -17.45 -12.36 -19.20
C ALA A 126 -18.95 -12.00 -19.22
N ASP A 127 -19.83 -12.98 -19.03
CA ASP A 127 -21.28 -12.77 -18.94
C ASP A 127 -21.65 -11.87 -17.76
N TRP A 128 -20.99 -12.07 -16.61
CA TRP A 128 -21.17 -11.22 -15.45
C TRP A 128 -20.74 -9.77 -15.70
N PHE A 129 -19.56 -9.55 -16.31
CA PHE A 129 -19.11 -8.21 -16.67
C PHE A 129 -20.05 -7.54 -17.69
N GLN A 130 -20.59 -8.31 -18.64
CA GLN A 130 -21.60 -7.82 -19.58
C GLN A 130 -22.88 -7.38 -18.86
N GLY A 131 -23.39 -8.20 -17.94
CA GLY A 131 -24.60 -7.90 -17.16
C GLY A 131 -24.40 -6.75 -16.17
N ALA A 132 -23.19 -6.61 -15.62
CA ALA A 132 -22.80 -5.51 -14.74
C ALA A 132 -22.44 -4.21 -15.49
N GLN A 133 -22.56 -4.21 -16.83
CA GLN A 133 -22.26 -3.05 -17.69
C GLN A 133 -20.84 -2.49 -17.47
N CYS A 134 -19.87 -3.38 -17.24
CA CYS A 134 -18.47 -3.00 -17.18
C CYS A 134 -18.00 -2.51 -18.56
N GLY A 135 -17.32 -1.37 -18.60
CA GLY A 135 -16.84 -0.80 -19.88
C GLY A 135 -17.97 -0.45 -20.86
N THR A 136 -17.62 -0.28 -22.13
CA THR A 136 -18.56 0.04 -23.22
C THR A 136 -18.53 -0.99 -24.36
N GLY A 137 -17.62 -1.97 -24.29
CA GLY A 137 -17.49 -3.03 -25.27
C GLY A 137 -18.37 -4.24 -24.96
N SER A 138 -18.36 -5.22 -25.88
CA SER A 138 -18.96 -6.53 -25.65
C SER A 138 -17.94 -7.45 -25.00
N TRP A 139 -18.27 -8.05 -23.86
CA TRP A 139 -17.32 -8.88 -23.12
C TRP A 139 -17.05 -10.23 -23.80
N LYS A 140 -15.77 -10.58 -23.87
CA LYS A 140 -15.30 -11.87 -24.38
C LYS A 140 -14.16 -12.37 -23.51
N VAL A 141 -14.05 -13.69 -23.42
CA VAL A 141 -12.97 -14.35 -22.70
C VAL A 141 -11.62 -14.02 -23.33
N GLY A 142 -10.66 -13.62 -22.50
CA GLY A 142 -9.29 -13.31 -22.90
C GLY A 142 -9.07 -11.91 -23.47
N GLU A 143 -10.13 -11.14 -23.74
CA GLU A 143 -10.02 -9.78 -24.27
C GLU A 143 -9.98 -8.75 -23.13
N GLU A 144 -8.94 -7.91 -23.10
CA GLU A 144 -8.85 -6.78 -22.16
C GLU A 144 -9.72 -5.62 -22.64
N GLN A 145 -10.48 -5.02 -21.72
CA GLN A 145 -11.27 -3.83 -21.99
C GLN A 145 -11.00 -2.75 -20.94
N GLU A 146 -10.95 -1.51 -21.42
CA GLU A 146 -10.85 -0.37 -20.55
C GLU A 146 -12.20 -0.09 -19.87
N THR A 147 -12.14 0.16 -18.57
CA THR A 147 -13.31 0.41 -17.71
C THR A 147 -13.18 1.71 -16.93
N SER A 148 -12.21 2.57 -17.26
CA SER A 148 -11.92 3.83 -16.54
C SER A 148 -13.14 4.74 -16.41
N ALA A 149 -13.94 4.87 -17.49
CA ALA A 149 -15.07 5.78 -17.55
C ALA A 149 -16.33 5.25 -16.84
N THR A 150 -16.53 3.93 -16.80
CA THR A 150 -17.76 3.29 -16.29
C THR A 150 -17.56 2.57 -14.97
N GLY A 151 -16.31 2.27 -14.58
CA GLY A 151 -16.02 1.33 -13.51
C GLY A 151 -16.34 -0.11 -13.90
N CYS A 152 -16.26 -1.01 -12.91
CA CYS A 152 -16.65 -2.42 -13.06
C CYS A 152 -16.71 -3.13 -11.72
N VAL A 153 -17.84 -3.76 -11.39
CA VAL A 153 -18.06 -4.59 -10.18
C VAL A 153 -17.66 -3.90 -8.87
N PHE A 154 -16.38 -3.96 -8.50
CA PHE A 154 -15.80 -3.38 -7.29
C PHE A 154 -15.07 -2.05 -7.57
N LEU A 155 -14.88 -1.70 -8.83
CA LEU A 155 -14.23 -0.48 -9.29
C LEU A 155 -15.27 0.59 -9.59
N ARG A 156 -15.09 1.75 -8.96
CA ARG A 156 -15.79 2.97 -9.34
C ARG A 156 -15.17 3.57 -10.61
N PRO A 157 -15.94 4.34 -11.40
CA PRO A 157 -15.37 5.20 -12.43
C PRO A 157 -14.24 6.08 -11.86
N VAL A 158 -13.20 6.34 -12.66
CA VAL A 158 -12.10 7.25 -12.30
C VAL A 158 -12.64 8.64 -11.94
N ALA A 159 -13.69 9.11 -12.62
CA ALA A 159 -14.34 10.39 -12.30
C ALA A 159 -15.02 10.41 -10.92
N ALA A 160 -15.39 9.25 -10.36
CA ALA A 160 -16.03 9.13 -9.05
C ALA A 160 -15.02 8.85 -7.93
N CYS A 161 -13.96 8.10 -8.21
CA CYS A 161 -12.85 7.83 -7.30
C CYS A 161 -11.57 7.60 -8.09
N GLY A 162 -10.85 8.68 -8.39
CA GLY A 162 -9.70 8.66 -9.30
C GLY A 162 -8.36 8.39 -8.63
N LEU A 163 -8.35 8.11 -7.33
CA LEU A 163 -7.13 7.83 -6.58
C LEU A 163 -7.44 7.09 -5.29
N ASP A 164 -6.42 6.44 -4.76
CA ASP A 164 -6.38 5.96 -3.39
C ASP A 164 -5.42 6.78 -2.55
N HIS A 165 -5.88 7.22 -1.38
CA HIS A 165 -5.02 7.65 -0.29
C HIS A 165 -4.63 6.43 0.55
N ASP A 166 -3.39 5.98 0.43
CA ASP A 166 -2.89 4.75 1.06
C ASP A 166 -1.72 5.01 2.01
N VAL A 167 -1.23 3.98 2.68
CA VAL A 167 0.05 3.95 3.38
C VAL A 167 0.91 2.84 2.82
N VAL A 168 2.22 3.06 2.78
CA VAL A 168 3.19 2.05 2.36
C VAL A 168 4.26 1.86 3.41
N LYS A 169 4.72 0.63 3.58
CA LYS A 169 5.86 0.30 4.43
C LYS A 169 6.77 -0.70 3.73
N VAL A 170 8.06 -0.42 3.73
CA VAL A 170 9.08 -1.33 3.18
C VAL A 170 9.88 -1.92 4.33
N GLU A 171 9.99 -3.24 4.36
CA GLU A 171 10.82 -3.99 5.31
C GLU A 171 11.68 -5.00 4.53
N GLY A 172 12.95 -4.66 4.31
CA GLY A 172 13.84 -5.47 3.48
C GLY A 172 13.31 -5.62 2.04
N ASN A 173 12.95 -6.84 1.65
CA ASN A 173 12.37 -7.15 0.34
C ASN A 173 10.84 -7.22 0.35
N GLN A 174 10.19 -6.80 1.44
CA GLN A 174 8.73 -6.82 1.59
C GLN A 174 8.17 -5.41 1.47
N LEU A 175 7.07 -5.26 0.74
CA LEU A 175 6.29 -4.03 0.63
C LEU A 175 4.85 -4.32 1.10
N PHE A 176 4.44 -3.58 2.12
CA PHE A 176 3.10 -3.57 2.67
C PHE A 176 2.36 -2.32 2.18
N PHE A 177 1.08 -2.49 1.85
CA PHE A 177 0.13 -1.41 1.59
C PHE A 177 -0.83 -1.28 2.79
N GLY A 178 -1.69 -0.28 2.80
CA GLY A 178 -2.72 -0.14 3.80
C GLY A 178 -3.81 -1.22 3.65
N GLN A 179 -4.37 -1.64 4.78
CA GLN A 179 -5.53 -2.50 4.82
C GLN A 179 -6.72 -1.76 4.24
N ARG A 180 -7.09 -2.10 3.01
CA ARG A 180 -8.25 -1.54 2.32
C ARG A 180 -9.52 -1.75 3.16
N PRO A 181 -10.35 -0.70 3.35
CA PRO A 181 -11.58 -0.79 4.13
C PRO A 181 -12.64 -1.65 3.42
N ALA A 182 -13.62 -2.14 4.19
CA ALA A 182 -14.65 -3.05 3.69
C ALA A 182 -15.55 -2.42 2.62
N ASP A 183 -15.76 -1.10 2.66
CA ASP A 183 -16.51 -0.34 1.66
C ASP A 183 -15.68 0.03 0.41
N ASN A 184 -14.41 -0.40 0.36
CA ASN A 184 -13.47 -0.08 -0.71
C ASN A 184 -13.25 1.43 -0.92
N ASP A 185 -13.50 2.26 0.10
CA ASP A 185 -13.39 3.71 -0.01
C ASP A 185 -12.09 4.26 0.55
N MET A 186 -11.23 4.74 -0.36
CA MET A 186 -9.94 5.37 -0.04
C MET A 186 -9.76 6.70 -0.80
N CYS A 187 -10.83 7.27 -1.37
CA CYS A 187 -10.74 8.38 -2.32
C CYS A 187 -10.41 9.73 -1.68
N THR A 188 -10.55 9.85 -0.36
CA THR A 188 -10.29 11.08 0.39
C THR A 188 -9.23 10.86 1.47
N PRO A 189 -8.47 11.90 1.86
CA PRO A 189 -7.37 11.73 2.82
C PRO A 189 -7.79 11.16 4.18
N ASP A 190 -9.01 11.46 4.64
CA ASP A 190 -9.56 10.96 5.90
C ASP A 190 -9.84 9.45 5.89
N LYS A 191 -10.05 8.89 4.69
CA LYS A 191 -10.26 7.45 4.45
C LYS A 191 -8.97 6.64 4.33
N ARG A 192 -7.81 7.29 4.50
CA ARG A 192 -6.51 6.61 4.48
C ARG A 192 -6.47 5.46 5.51
N PRO A 193 -6.04 4.25 5.13
CA PRO A 193 -5.96 3.09 6.02
C PRO A 193 -5.18 3.36 7.31
N THR A 194 -5.64 2.74 8.38
CA THR A 194 -5.07 2.86 9.73
C THR A 194 -4.32 1.60 10.18
N ALA A 195 -4.18 0.63 9.29
CA ALA A 195 -3.42 -0.59 9.47
C ALA A 195 -2.78 -1.00 8.14
N LEU A 196 -1.75 -1.85 8.19
CA LEU A 196 -1.17 -2.48 7.00
C LEU A 196 -1.93 -3.76 6.63
N THR A 197 -1.86 -4.16 5.36
CA THR A 197 -2.26 -5.50 4.94
C THR A 197 -1.45 -6.56 5.68
N ALA A 198 -2.07 -7.68 6.05
CA ALA A 198 -1.38 -8.78 6.73
C ALA A 198 -0.32 -9.47 5.84
N VAL A 199 -0.47 -9.40 4.52
CA VAL A 199 0.44 -10.03 3.55
C VAL A 199 1.14 -8.95 2.72
N ALA A 200 2.47 -9.02 2.67
CA ALA A 200 3.29 -8.17 1.81
C ALA A 200 3.34 -8.72 0.38
N VAL A 201 3.59 -7.84 -0.58
CA VAL A 201 4.22 -8.24 -1.84
C VAL A 201 5.74 -8.25 -1.65
N VAL A 202 6.43 -9.13 -2.35
CA VAL A 202 7.89 -9.28 -2.27
C VAL A 202 8.55 -8.81 -3.54
N ARG A 203 9.72 -8.18 -3.39
CA ARG A 203 10.54 -7.75 -4.52
C ARG A 203 11.01 -8.96 -5.33
N GLU A 204 10.91 -8.85 -6.65
CA GLU A 204 11.45 -9.82 -7.61
C GLU A 204 12.96 -9.67 -7.85
#